data_AF-A0A1Q3X2K4-F1
#
_entry.id   AF-A0A1Q3X2K4-F1
#
_cell.length_a   1.000
_cell.length_b   1.000
_cell.length_c   1.000
_cell.angle_alpha   90.00
_cell.angle_beta   90.00
_cell.angle_gamma   90.00
#
_symmetry.space_group_name_H-M   'P 1'
#
loop_
_entity.id
_entity.type
_entity.pdbx_description
1 polymer ?
#
loop_
_entity_poly.entity_id
_entity_poly.type
_entity_poly.pdbx_seq_one_letter_code
_entity_poly.pdbx_strand_id
1 'polypeptide(L)'
;MKVFIAEIPMKTFIAHTIYSIICDGADTGQYEEQWRLVFAGCEAEALEEARNIAGLEEATFVDRHGRTVHWKLVAVKDLQPVSLEHGSLLYSSVKEAVPVVAPVWAEALS
;
A
#
# COMPACT_ATOMS: atom_id res chain seq x y z
N MET A 1 -19.19 43.85 -7.24
CA MET A 1 -19.19 42.76 -6.25
C MET A 1 -18.13 41.75 -6.69
N LYS A 2 -16.98 41.68 -6.02
CA LYS A 2 -15.95 40.67 -6.32
C LYS A 2 -16.36 39.37 -5.64
N VAL A 3 -16.68 38.35 -6.41
CA VAL A 3 -16.81 36.98 -5.89
C VAL A 3 -15.40 36.50 -5.58
N PHE A 4 -15.10 36.30 -4.31
CA PHE A 4 -13.89 35.60 -3.90
C PHE A 4 -14.24 34.11 -3.90
N ILE A 5 -13.72 33.37 -4.89
CA ILE A 5 -13.68 31.92 -4.79
C ILE A 5 -12.55 31.63 -3.81
N ALA A 6 -12.89 31.17 -2.61
CA ALA A 6 -11.90 30.65 -1.68
C ALA A 6 -11.40 29.33 -2.26
N GLU A 7 -10.13 29.27 -2.65
CA GLU A 7 -9.53 27.98 -2.99
C GLU A 7 -9.50 27.12 -1.73
N ILE A 8 -10.17 25.98 -1.77
CA ILE A 8 -10.09 24.99 -0.69
C ILE A 8 -8.65 24.49 -0.71
N PRO A 9 -7.87 24.65 0.37
CA PRO A 9 -6.48 24.20 0.37
C PRO A 9 -6.45 22.68 0.18
N MET A 10 -5.80 22.23 -0.89
CA MET A 10 -5.57 20.79 -1.09
C MET A 10 -4.76 20.24 0.07
N LYS A 11 -5.30 19.20 0.70
CA LYS A 11 -4.64 18.44 1.75
C LYS A 11 -3.97 17.24 1.12
N THR A 12 -2.94 16.73 1.80
CA THR A 12 -2.26 15.50 1.39
C THR A 12 -2.62 14.38 2.34
N PHE A 13 -2.83 13.20 1.78
CA PHE A 13 -3.13 11.98 2.51
C PHE A 13 -2.21 10.86 2.03
N ILE A 14 -1.95 9.89 2.90
CA ILE A 14 -1.37 8.60 2.55
C ILE A 14 -2.50 7.58 2.60
N ALA A 15 -2.83 7.01 1.44
CA ALA A 15 -3.74 5.88 1.33
C ALA A 15 -2.94 4.57 1.37
N HIS A 16 -3.34 3.66 2.26
CA HIS A 16 -2.79 2.32 2.33
C HIS A 16 -3.76 1.37 1.62
N THR A 17 -3.31 0.78 0.52
CA THR A 17 -4.09 -0.12 -0.34
C THR A 17 -3.56 -1.54 -0.27
N ILE A 18 -4.47 -2.51 -0.38
CA ILE A 18 -4.15 -3.93 -0.40
C ILE A 18 -4.65 -4.53 -1.71
N TYR A 19 -3.78 -5.26 -2.38
CA TYR A 19 -4.12 -6.07 -3.55
C TYR A 19 -3.95 -7.54 -3.23
N SER A 20 -4.81 -8.36 -3.82
CA SER A 20 -4.66 -9.81 -3.88
C SER A 20 -4.03 -10.18 -5.22
N ILE A 21 -3.03 -11.06 -5.17
CA ILE A 21 -2.35 -11.60 -6.35
C ILE A 21 -2.80 -13.05 -6.50
N ILE A 22 -3.65 -13.30 -7.50
CA ILE A 22 -4.27 -14.61 -7.74
C ILE A 22 -3.67 -15.18 -9.03
N CYS A 23 -3.16 -16.41 -8.98
CA CYS A 23 -2.70 -17.13 -10.17
C CYS A 23 -3.74 -18.19 -10.56
N ASP A 24 -4.02 -18.34 -11.85
CA ASP A 24 -4.88 -19.42 -12.33
C ASP A 24 -4.38 -20.80 -11.84
N GLY A 25 -5.28 -21.57 -11.23
CA GLY A 25 -5.00 -22.93 -10.75
C GLY A 25 -4.36 -23.03 -9.36
N ALA A 26 -4.08 -21.92 -8.67
CA ALA A 26 -3.63 -21.96 -7.27
C ALA A 26 -3.96 -20.67 -6.52
N ASP A 27 -4.63 -20.78 -5.38
CA ASP A 27 -4.65 -19.70 -4.40
C ASP A 27 -3.26 -19.61 -3.75
N THR A 28 -2.51 -18.58 -4.12
CA THR A 28 -1.16 -18.36 -3.58
C THR A 28 -1.17 -17.63 -2.25
N GLY A 29 -2.32 -17.10 -1.79
CA GLY A 29 -2.40 -16.29 -0.58
C GLY A 29 -1.47 -15.07 -0.60
N GLN A 30 -1.14 -14.58 -1.80
CA GLN A 30 -0.19 -13.49 -2.00
C GLN A 30 -0.94 -12.16 -1.98
N TYR A 31 -0.41 -11.23 -1.18
CA TYR A 31 -0.95 -9.89 -1.05
C TYR A 31 0.18 -8.87 -1.22
N GLU A 32 -0.16 -7.74 -1.81
CA GLU A 32 0.71 -6.57 -1.87
C GLU A 32 0.06 -5.44 -1.07
N GLU A 33 0.87 -4.76 -0.26
CA GLU A 33 0.50 -3.53 0.43
C GLU A 33 1.21 -2.35 -0.26
N GLN A 34 0.44 -1.34 -0.66
CA GLN A 34 0.98 -0.12 -1.26
C GLN A 34 0.53 1.12 -0.48
N TRP A 35 1.46 2.05 -0.22
CA TRP A 35 1.19 3.37 0.33
C TRP A 35 1.27 4.43 -0.77
N ARG A 36 0.21 5.22 -0.96
CA ARG A 36 0.10 6.21 -2.03
C ARG A 36 -0.23 7.59 -1.49
N LEU A 37 0.40 8.61 -2.06
CA LEU A 37 -0.01 9.99 -1.83
C LEU A 37 -1.29 10.28 -2.60
N VAL A 38 -2.25 10.91 -1.92
CA VAL A 38 -3.51 11.36 -2.49
C VAL A 38 -3.71 12.83 -2.09
N PHE A 39 -4.05 13.67 -3.06
CA PHE A 39 -4.38 15.07 -2.83
C PHE A 39 -5.88 15.27 -2.94
N ALA A 40 -6.50 15.87 -1.93
CA ALA A 40 -7.94 16.14 -1.94
C ALA A 40 -8.31 17.30 -1.01
N GLY A 41 -9.50 17.88 -1.16
CA GLY A 41 -9.98 18.96 -0.28
C GLY A 41 -10.41 18.43 1.10
N CYS A 42 -10.90 17.19 1.15
CA CYS A 42 -11.32 16.52 2.38
C CYS A 42 -11.04 15.02 2.37
N GLU A 43 -11.25 14.37 3.52
CA GLU A 43 -11.00 12.93 3.69
C GLU A 43 -11.92 12.05 2.82
N ALA A 44 -13.19 12.46 2.64
CA ALA A 44 -14.14 11.73 1.81
C ALA A 44 -13.70 11.71 0.33
N GLU A 45 -13.31 12.88 -0.19
CA GLU A 45 -12.74 12.99 -1.54
C GLU A 45 -11.42 12.21 -1.66
N ALA A 46 -10.55 12.26 -0.66
CA ALA A 46 -9.30 11.50 -0.67
C ALA A 46 -9.55 9.98 -0.70
N LEU A 47 -10.56 9.50 0.03
CA LEU A 47 -10.91 8.09 0.01
C LEU A 47 -11.48 7.66 -1.35
N GLU A 48 -12.32 8.50 -1.97
CA GLU A 48 -12.84 8.26 -3.31
C GLU A 48 -11.70 8.23 -4.34
N GLU A 49 -10.81 9.21 -4.30
CA GLU A 49 -9.66 9.28 -5.20
C GLU A 49 -8.70 8.11 -5.01
N ALA A 50 -8.44 7.71 -3.76
CA ALA A 50 -7.64 6.53 -3.44
C ALA A 50 -8.23 5.26 -4.07
N ARG A 51 -9.56 5.08 -4.00
CA ARG A 51 -10.26 3.94 -4.61
C ARG A 51 -10.18 3.98 -6.13
N ASN A 52 -10.35 5.17 -6.73
CA ASN A 52 -10.27 5.34 -8.17
C ASN A 52 -8.88 5.00 -8.70
N ILE A 53 -7.83 5.59 -8.10
CA ILE A 53 -6.44 5.32 -8.46
C ILE A 53 -6.13 3.83 -8.30
N ALA A 54 -6.52 3.23 -7.17
CA ALA A 54 -6.23 1.82 -6.91
C ALA A 54 -6.99 0.87 -7.85
N GLY A 55 -8.23 1.20 -8.21
CA GLY A 55 -9.01 0.43 -9.17
C GLY A 55 -8.43 0.47 -10.58
N LEU A 56 -7.84 1.61 -10.99
CA LEU A 56 -7.19 1.74 -12.30
C LEU A 56 -5.93 0.87 -12.45
N GLU A 57 -5.33 0.44 -11.34
CA GLU A 57 -4.14 -0.42 -11.35
C GLU A 57 -4.44 -1.91 -11.31
N GLU A 58 -5.71 -2.28 -11.11
CA GLU A 58 -6.09 -3.68 -11.27
C GLU A 58 -5.69 -4.16 -12.67
N ALA A 59 -5.02 -5.30 -12.71
CA ALA A 59 -4.43 -5.81 -13.93
C ALA A 59 -4.67 -7.30 -14.08
N THR A 60 -4.64 -7.77 -15.32
CA THR A 60 -4.56 -9.19 -15.63
C THR A 60 -3.51 -9.38 -16.70
N PHE A 61 -2.52 -10.21 -16.41
CA PHE A 61 -1.37 -10.44 -17.27
C PHE A 61 -0.87 -11.87 -17.16
N VAL A 62 -0.04 -12.30 -18.10
CA VAL A 62 0.55 -13.64 -18.09
C VAL A 62 1.95 -13.57 -17.50
N ASP A 63 2.26 -14.42 -16.51
CA ASP A 63 3.58 -14.50 -15.90
C ASP A 63 4.60 -15.24 -16.79
N ARG A 64 5.86 -15.27 -16.36
CA ARG A 64 6.95 -15.97 -17.07
C ARG A 64 6.76 -17.48 -17.22
N HIS A 65 5.84 -18.09 -16.48
CA HIS A 65 5.52 -19.51 -16.54
C HIS A 65 4.23 -19.78 -17.34
N GLY A 66 3.66 -18.76 -17.99
CA GLY A 66 2.45 -18.88 -18.80
C GLY A 66 1.15 -18.89 -17.98
N ARG A 67 1.20 -18.57 -16.68
CA ARG A 67 0.01 -18.51 -15.82
C ARG A 67 -0.63 -17.14 -15.91
N THR A 68 -1.95 -17.08 -15.97
CA THR A 68 -2.67 -15.83 -15.80
C THR A 68 -2.55 -15.38 -14.34
N VAL A 69 -2.15 -14.14 -14.14
CA VAL A 69 -2.10 -13.46 -12.85
C VAL A 69 -3.17 -12.38 -12.87
N HIS A 70 -4.02 -12.40 -11.85
CA HIS A 70 -4.99 -11.35 -11.57
C HIS A 70 -4.50 -10.54 -10.38
N TRP A 71 -4.26 -9.25 -10.62
CA TRP A 71 -4.02 -8.26 -9.59
C TRP A 71 -5.33 -7.55 -9.29
N LYS A 72 -5.87 -7.78 -8.09
CA LYS A 72 -7.20 -7.31 -7.71
C LYS A 72 -7.16 -6.47 -6.46
N LEU A 73 -7.80 -5.30 -6.52
CA LEU A 73 -7.92 -4.42 -5.36
C LEU A 73 -8.81 -5.12 -4.32
N VAL A 74 -8.27 -5.29 -3.12
CA VAL A 74 -9.02 -5.81 -1.98
C VAL A 74 -9.67 -4.65 -1.24
N ALA A 75 -8.87 -3.66 -0.85
CA ALA A 75 -9.36 -2.51 -0.10
C ALA A 75 -8.37 -1.34 -0.11
N VAL A 76 -8.90 -0.15 0.16
CA VAL A 76 -8.17 0.92 0.85
C VAL A 76 -8.31 0.63 2.34
N LYS A 77 -7.25 0.12 2.98
CA LYS A 77 -7.24 -0.33 4.39
C LYS A 77 -7.21 0.84 5.36
N ASP A 78 -6.48 1.89 5.02
CA ASP A 78 -6.26 3.06 5.87
C ASP A 78 -6.04 4.30 5.01
N LEU A 79 -6.35 5.47 5.58
CA LEU A 79 -6.17 6.77 4.96
C LEU A 79 -5.78 7.78 6.05
N GLN A 80 -4.58 8.33 5.96
CA GLN A 80 -4.03 9.21 6.99
C GLN A 80 -3.65 10.56 6.39
N PRO A 81 -4.10 11.70 6.94
CA PRO A 81 -3.61 13.00 6.53
C PRO A 81 -2.12 13.13 6.85
N VAL A 82 -1.35 13.71 5.92
CA VAL A 82 0.09 13.93 6.10
C VAL A 82 0.46 15.37 5.72
N SER A 83 1.39 15.96 6.46
CA SER A 83 2.05 17.19 6.07
C SER A 83 3.33 16.85 5.31
N LEU A 84 3.42 17.23 4.05
CA LEU A 84 4.63 17.05 3.25
C LEU A 84 5.57 18.25 3.44
N GLU A 85 6.68 18.02 4.14
CA GLU A 85 7.77 18.98 4.27
C GLU A 85 9.11 18.29 3.99
N HIS A 86 10.16 19.09 3.78
CA HIS A 86 11.48 18.52 3.53
C HIS A 86 11.96 17.74 4.75
N GLY A 87 12.20 16.44 4.58
CA GLY A 87 12.65 15.53 5.65
C GLY A 87 11.53 14.77 6.37
N SER A 88 10.27 14.88 5.95
CA SER A 88 9.16 14.12 6.54
C SER A 88 9.39 12.61 6.47
N LEU A 89 9.25 11.91 7.61
CA LEU A 89 9.17 10.46 7.67
C LEU A 89 7.75 10.01 7.29
N LEU A 90 7.60 9.40 6.12
CA LEU A 90 6.29 8.94 5.63
C LEU A 90 5.94 7.53 6.10
N TYR A 91 6.94 6.66 6.22
CA TYR A 91 6.77 5.27 6.64
C TYR A 91 8.05 4.73 7.25
N SER A 92 7.91 3.94 8.32
CA SER A 92 8.98 3.14 8.90
C SER A 92 8.38 1.85 9.44
N SER A 93 9.06 0.73 9.19
CA SER A 93 8.67 -0.57 9.73
C SER A 93 9.92 -1.28 10.24
N VAL A 94 9.82 -1.82 11.45
CA VAL A 94 10.85 -2.66 12.06
C VAL A 94 10.29 -4.07 12.13
N LYS A 95 10.99 -5.03 11.51
CA LYS A 95 10.71 -6.46 11.67
C LYS A 95 11.76 -7.03 12.59
N GLU A 96 11.33 -7.56 13.72
CA GLU A 96 12.23 -8.25 14.64
C GLU A 96 12.72 -9.55 13.98
N ALA A 97 14.04 -9.74 13.94
CA ALA A 97 14.61 -10.99 13.47
C ALA A 97 14.39 -12.06 14.54
N VAL A 98 13.78 -13.19 14.17
CA VAL A 98 13.79 -14.36 15.06
C VAL A 98 15.26 -14.78 15.19
N PRO A 99 15.85 -14.76 16.39
CA PRO A 99 17.22 -15.23 16.54
C PRO A 99 17.27 -16.68 16.09
N VAL A 100 18.16 -16.98 15.14
CA VAL A 100 18.52 -18.37 14.83
C VAL A 100 19.18 -18.89 16.10
N VAL A 101 18.42 -19.58 16.95
CA VAL A 101 18.99 -20.33 18.07
C VAL A 101 20.10 -21.19 17.47
N ALA A 102 21.33 -21.03 17.97
CA ALA A 102 22.46 -21.82 17.51
C ALA A 102 22.04 -23.29 17.54
N PRO A 103 22.36 -24.08 16.51
CA PRO A 103 21.95 -25.47 16.53
C PRO A 103 22.57 -26.15 17.76
N VAL A 104 21.81 -27.05 18.38
CA VAL A 104 22.13 -27.69 19.68
C VAL A 104 23.54 -28.29 19.74
N TRP A 105 24.14 -28.65 18.60
CA TRP A 105 25.50 -29.18 18.52
C TRP A 105 26.62 -28.14 18.68
N ALA A 106 26.31 -26.84 18.67
CA ALA A 106 27.30 -25.78 18.89
C ALA A 106 27.79 -25.70 20.35
N GLU A 107 26.97 -26.17 21.31
CA GLU A 107 27.34 -26.25 22.74
C GLU A 107 28.18 -27.50 23.06
N ALA A 108 28.23 -28.48 22.16
CA ALA A 108 28.93 -29.74 22.38
C ALA A 108 30.45 -29.68 22.12
N LEU A 109 30.97 -28.51 21.75
CA LEU A 109 32.40 -28.30 21.41
C LEU A 109 33.13 -27.33 22.35
N SER A 110 32.51 -26.91 23.46
CA SER A 110 33.14 -26.09 24.51
C SER A 110 33.66 -26.92 25.68
#